data_AF-A0A7C6US82-F1
#
_entry.id   AF-A0A7C6US82-F1
#
_cell.length_a   1.000
_cell.length_b   1.000
_cell.length_c   1.000
_cell.angle_alpha   90.00
_cell.angle_beta   90.00
_cell.angle_gamma   90.00
#
_symmetry.space_group_name_H-M   'P 1'
#
loop_
_entity.id
_entity.type
_entity.pdbx_description
1 polymer ?
#
loop_
_entity_poly.entity_id
_entity_poly.type
_entity_poly.pdbx_seq_one_letter_code
_entity_poly.pdbx_strand_id
1 'polypeptide(L)'
;MARKHKSPTIVFILIMRAVVVGTAYYLVRGVPGLTSSFVSVFVGFLAFDLIVAMPKFSLRPKHWKDLLLLVLPHISGTALTLGSGLILGIFFGVLTKVGLPIFVGAVFTLGLAYNVAAVVKGNISSYVGMISGIEMFDQMVRLEFLGQEWLQDIAGPAGRLFYGTFFALLLGWVVGVVVGIVTRLFLPRGYRYLKSAAYSQPLWMRSFSDVVHLGDDRVLLQVEIGDDSPLAYHSLAETGLGSELGVQVLSIIRSADEVISPRGADVILPLDQLVVVLPAAQTKTMIELTKGRVKDEQI
;
A
#
# COMPACT_ATOMS: atom_id res chain seq x y z
N MET A 1 19.21 -14.65 -18.81
CA MET A 1 17.89 -15.08 -18.29
C MET A 1 18.11 -16.20 -17.28
N ALA A 2 17.98 -15.93 -15.97
CA ALA A 2 18.00 -16.98 -14.94
C ALA A 2 16.74 -16.80 -14.09
N ARG A 3 15.77 -17.71 -14.25
CA ARG A 3 14.59 -17.78 -13.37
C ARG A 3 15.11 -18.00 -11.95
N LYS A 4 15.09 -16.95 -11.12
CA LYS A 4 15.49 -17.02 -9.72
C LYS A 4 14.50 -17.94 -9.00
N HIS A 5 14.82 -19.24 -8.90
CA HIS A 5 13.98 -20.22 -8.23
C HIS A 5 13.67 -19.71 -6.82
N LYS A 6 12.39 -19.47 -6.52
CA LYS A 6 11.97 -19.09 -5.16
C LYS A 6 12.33 -20.24 -4.24
N SER A 7 13.08 -19.95 -3.18
CA SER A 7 13.44 -20.94 -2.15
C SER A 7 12.18 -21.68 -1.68
N PRO A 8 12.21 -23.01 -1.48
CA PRO A 8 11.05 -23.79 -1.04
C PRO A 8 10.43 -23.28 0.27
N THR A 9 11.25 -22.67 1.13
CA THR A 9 10.80 -21.99 2.36
C THR A 9 9.90 -20.78 2.10
N ILE A 10 10.15 -20.02 1.03
CA ILE A 10 9.32 -18.87 0.65
C ILE A 10 7.96 -19.35 0.16
N VAL A 11 7.96 -20.42 -0.65
CA VAL A 11 6.71 -21.04 -1.13
C VAL A 11 5.90 -21.58 0.03
N PHE A 12 6.53 -22.23 1.00
CA PHE A 12 5.87 -22.71 2.22
C PHE A 12 5.23 -21.56 3.02
N ILE A 13 5.96 -20.46 3.26
CA ILE A 13 5.40 -19.29 3.96
C ILE A 13 4.20 -18.72 3.20
N LEU A 14 4.26 -18.62 1.87
CA LEU A 14 3.14 -18.14 1.05
C LEU A 14 1.91 -19.04 1.16
N ILE A 15 2.09 -20.37 1.16
CA ILE A 15 0.99 -21.32 1.36
C ILE A 15 0.38 -21.13 2.74
N MET A 16 1.19 -21.07 3.79
CA MET A 16 0.70 -20.89 5.16
C MET A 16 0.00 -19.54 5.33
N ARG A 17 0.49 -18.49 4.66
CA ARG A 17 -0.15 -17.18 4.60
C ARG A 17 -1.53 -17.25 3.93
N ALA A 18 -1.69 -18.00 2.84
CA ALA A 18 -3.00 -18.24 2.22
C ALA A 18 -3.95 -19.03 3.15
N VAL A 19 -3.44 -20.00 3.91
CA VAL A 19 -4.22 -20.73 4.92
C VAL A 19 -4.75 -19.78 5.99
N VAL A 20 -3.95 -18.80 6.44
CA VAL A 20 -4.41 -17.77 7.39
C VAL A 20 -5.59 -16.99 6.83
N VAL A 21 -5.51 -16.51 5.59
CA VAL A 21 -6.62 -15.77 4.95
C VAL A 21 -7.88 -16.62 4.90
N GLY A 22 -7.77 -17.81 4.34
CA GLY A 22 -8.91 -18.68 4.11
C GLY A 22 -9.59 -19.04 5.42
N THR A 23 -8.80 -19.37 6.45
CA THR A 23 -9.32 -19.75 7.78
C THR A 23 -9.93 -18.55 8.50
N ALA A 24 -9.24 -17.40 8.51
CA ALA A 24 -9.73 -16.18 9.14
C ALA A 24 -11.05 -15.71 8.51
N TYR A 25 -11.15 -15.72 7.19
CA TYR A 25 -12.38 -15.41 6.48
C TYR A 25 -13.48 -16.42 6.79
N TYR A 26 -13.19 -17.73 6.69
CA TYR A 26 -14.19 -18.78 6.89
C TYR A 26 -14.83 -18.75 8.28
N LEU A 27 -14.05 -18.46 9.32
CA LEU A 27 -14.56 -18.40 10.70
C LEU A 27 -15.45 -17.17 10.96
N VAL A 28 -15.25 -16.10 10.20
CA VAL A 28 -15.94 -14.82 10.42
C VAL A 28 -17.06 -14.57 9.41
N ARG A 29 -17.19 -15.38 8.36
CA ARG A 29 -18.22 -15.21 7.30
C ARG A 29 -19.67 -15.11 7.80
N GLY A 30 -19.96 -15.68 8.98
CA GLY A 30 -21.28 -15.65 9.61
C GLY A 30 -21.45 -14.53 10.65
N VAL A 31 -20.40 -13.75 10.92
CA VAL A 31 -20.44 -12.65 11.88
C VAL A 31 -21.04 -11.42 11.20
N PRO A 32 -22.06 -10.79 11.80
CA PRO A 32 -22.68 -9.60 11.23
C PRO A 32 -21.69 -8.42 11.16
N GLY A 33 -21.82 -7.60 10.13
CA GLY A 33 -20.99 -6.42 9.88
C GLY A 33 -19.99 -6.63 8.75
N LEU A 34 -20.01 -5.76 7.73
CA LEU A 34 -19.17 -5.85 6.53
C LEU A 34 -17.66 -5.69 6.84
N THR A 35 -17.33 -5.04 7.96
CA THR A 35 -15.94 -4.84 8.42
C THR A 35 -15.31 -6.07 9.03
N SER A 36 -16.11 -7.02 9.52
CA SER A 36 -15.64 -8.17 10.33
C SER A 36 -14.63 -9.04 9.57
N SER A 37 -14.99 -9.47 8.36
CA SER A 37 -14.16 -10.34 7.52
C SER A 37 -12.84 -9.68 7.13
N PHE A 38 -12.88 -8.40 6.75
CA PHE A 38 -11.68 -7.64 6.38
C PHE A 38 -10.72 -7.47 7.57
N VAL A 39 -11.25 -7.06 8.72
CA VAL A 39 -10.46 -6.90 9.96
C VAL A 39 -9.85 -8.22 10.39
N SER A 40 -10.62 -9.31 10.36
CA SER A 40 -10.12 -10.65 10.71
C SER A 40 -8.95 -11.09 9.83
N VAL A 41 -9.08 -10.93 8.50
CA VAL A 41 -8.02 -11.33 7.56
C VAL A 41 -6.75 -10.50 7.79
N PHE A 42 -6.89 -9.18 7.91
CA PHE A 42 -5.74 -8.30 8.10
C PHE A 42 -5.01 -8.57 9.42
N VAL A 43 -5.76 -8.69 10.51
CA VAL A 43 -5.18 -8.95 11.85
C VAL A 43 -4.54 -10.33 11.88
N GLY A 44 -5.16 -11.33 11.26
CA GLY A 44 -4.58 -12.67 11.13
C GLY A 44 -3.27 -12.65 10.35
N PHE A 45 -3.20 -11.91 9.25
CA PHE A 45 -1.94 -11.72 8.53
C PHE A 45 -0.85 -11.08 9.38
N LEU A 46 -1.17 -9.99 10.07
CA LEU A 46 -0.21 -9.26 10.88
C LEU A 46 0.33 -10.15 12.02
N ALA A 47 -0.56 -10.86 12.70
CA ALA A 47 -0.19 -11.81 13.75
C ALA A 47 0.69 -12.95 13.22
N PHE A 48 0.33 -13.52 12.07
CA PHE A 48 1.12 -14.56 11.41
C PHE A 48 2.53 -14.07 11.04
N ASP A 49 2.60 -12.93 10.34
CA ASP A 49 3.85 -12.36 9.87
C ASP A 49 4.79 -12.04 11.05
N LEU A 50 4.22 -11.51 12.13
CA LEU A 50 4.95 -11.20 13.37
C LEU A 50 5.54 -12.45 14.03
N ILE A 51 4.77 -13.54 14.15
CA ILE A 51 5.24 -14.81 14.72
C ILE A 51 6.31 -15.44 13.84
N VAL A 52 6.11 -15.42 12.51
CA VAL A 52 7.07 -15.98 11.55
C VAL A 52 8.37 -15.17 11.55
N ALA A 53 8.31 -13.85 11.74
CA ALA A 53 9.49 -12.98 11.80
C ALA A 53 10.23 -13.02 13.16
N MET A 54 9.64 -13.64 14.19
CA MET A 54 10.13 -13.55 15.57
C MET A 54 11.51 -14.23 15.77
N PRO A 55 12.52 -13.55 16.33
CA PRO A 55 13.92 -14.03 16.33
C PRO A 55 14.17 -15.28 17.19
N LYS A 56 13.43 -15.47 18.28
CA LYS A 56 13.43 -16.69 19.09
C LYS A 56 11.99 -17.06 19.43
N PHE A 57 11.54 -18.23 18.97
CA PHE A 57 10.25 -18.77 19.38
C PHE A 57 10.32 -19.12 20.86
N SER A 58 9.64 -18.35 21.69
CA SER A 58 9.60 -18.59 23.13
C SER A 58 8.21 -18.28 23.64
N LEU A 59 7.51 -19.34 24.06
CA LEU A 59 6.20 -19.29 24.73
C LEU A 59 6.26 -18.63 26.12
N ARG A 60 7.39 -18.00 26.50
CA ARG A 60 7.50 -17.31 27.79
C ARG A 60 6.54 -16.12 27.81
N PRO A 61 5.82 -15.89 28.92
CA PRO A 61 4.83 -14.82 29.04
C PRO A 61 5.42 -13.42 28.80
N LYS A 62 6.74 -13.24 29.00
CA LYS A 62 7.43 -11.98 28.71
C LYS A 62 7.32 -11.57 27.22
N HIS A 63 7.44 -12.52 26.28
CA HIS A 63 7.38 -12.18 24.86
C HIS A 63 5.94 -11.97 24.35
N TRP A 64 4.95 -12.55 25.03
CA TRP A 64 3.55 -12.25 24.78
C TRP A 64 3.23 -10.80 25.13
N LYS A 65 3.86 -10.22 26.17
CA LYS A 65 3.73 -8.79 26.48
C LYS A 65 4.26 -7.91 25.37
N ASP A 66 5.44 -8.21 24.83
CA ASP A 66 6.03 -7.45 23.72
C ASP A 66 5.15 -7.54 22.46
N LEU A 67 4.57 -8.71 22.18
CA LEU A 67 3.64 -8.92 21.07
C LEU A 67 2.34 -8.13 21.26
N LEU A 68 1.79 -8.13 22.47
CA LEU A 68 0.58 -7.38 22.82
C LEU A 68 0.84 -5.86 22.74
N LEU A 69 2.00 -5.39 23.21
CA LEU A 69 2.42 -3.98 23.08
C LEU A 69 2.55 -3.53 21.62
N LEU A 70 2.88 -4.43 20.70
CA LEU A 70 3.00 -4.14 19.27
C LEU A 70 1.64 -4.10 18.56
N VAL A 71 0.69 -4.91 19.03
CA VAL A 71 -0.66 -5.02 18.46
C VAL A 71 -1.63 -4.00 19.07
N LEU A 72 -1.41 -3.59 20.32
CA LEU A 72 -2.27 -2.66 21.05
C LEU A 72 -2.55 -1.33 20.32
N PRO A 73 -1.56 -0.67 19.68
CA PRO A 73 -1.80 0.54 18.89
C PRO A 73 -2.73 0.30 17.70
N HIS A 74 -2.72 -0.91 17.14
CA HIS A 74 -3.56 -1.28 16.01
C HIS A 74 -4.99 -1.60 16.42
N ILE A 75 -5.15 -2.27 17.55
CA ILE A 75 -6.48 -2.51 18.14
C ILE A 75 -7.12 -1.18 18.53
N SER A 76 -6.39 -0.30 19.22
CA SER A 76 -6.93 0.99 19.65
C SER A 76 -7.24 1.91 18.47
N GLY A 77 -6.38 1.96 17.45
CA GLY A 77 -6.64 2.71 16.22
C GLY A 77 -7.89 2.21 15.49
N THR A 78 -8.05 0.89 15.36
CA THR A 78 -9.23 0.29 14.73
C THR A 78 -10.51 0.54 15.53
N ALA A 79 -10.44 0.47 16.86
CA ALA A 79 -11.55 0.78 17.75
C ALA A 79 -12.02 2.24 17.62
N LEU A 80 -11.06 3.18 17.62
CA LEU A 80 -11.33 4.61 17.49
C LEU A 80 -11.94 4.94 16.12
N THR A 81 -11.41 4.36 15.05
CA THR A 81 -11.95 4.59 13.70
C THR A 81 -13.35 4.01 13.53
N LEU A 82 -13.58 2.79 14.00
CA LEU A 82 -14.91 2.19 14.01
C LEU A 82 -15.91 3.04 14.81
N GLY A 83 -15.53 3.47 16.02
CA GLY A 83 -16.35 4.33 16.87
C GLY A 83 -16.66 5.68 16.21
N SER A 84 -15.67 6.33 15.61
CA SER A 84 -15.88 7.60 14.89
C SER A 84 -16.83 7.45 13.70
N GLY A 85 -16.72 6.34 12.95
CA GLY A 85 -17.62 6.04 11.85
C GLY A 85 -19.05 5.86 12.34
N LEU A 86 -19.26 5.04 13.38
CA LEU A 86 -20.58 4.84 13.99
C LEU A 86 -21.21 6.16 14.47
N ILE A 87 -20.44 7.01 15.14
CA ILE A 87 -20.92 8.32 15.62
C ILE A 87 -21.35 9.21 14.44
N LEU A 88 -20.54 9.29 13.37
CA LEU A 88 -20.88 10.06 12.18
C LEU A 88 -22.13 9.50 11.48
N GLY A 89 -22.24 8.17 11.37
CA GLY A 89 -23.40 7.50 10.80
C GLY A 89 -24.69 7.77 11.58
N ILE A 90 -24.62 7.74 12.92
CA ILE A 90 -25.74 8.14 13.79
C ILE A 90 -26.09 9.61 13.55
N PHE A 91 -25.10 10.50 13.59
CA PHE A 91 -25.31 11.94 13.49
C PHE A 91 -26.01 12.33 12.17
N PHE A 92 -25.45 11.92 11.03
CA PHE A 92 -26.05 12.23 9.73
C PHE A 92 -27.33 11.44 9.46
N GLY A 93 -27.43 10.21 9.99
CA GLY A 93 -28.65 9.41 9.92
C GLY A 93 -29.82 10.08 10.64
N VAL A 94 -29.61 10.59 11.85
CA VAL A 94 -30.61 11.40 12.58
C VAL A 94 -30.95 12.67 11.81
N LEU A 95 -29.96 13.35 11.21
CA LEU A 95 -30.19 14.57 10.44
C LEU A 95 -31.13 14.36 9.24
N THR A 96 -31.13 13.15 8.64
CA THR A 96 -32.11 12.82 7.57
C THR A 96 -33.55 12.84 8.06
N LYS A 97 -33.80 12.58 9.34
CA LYS A 97 -35.14 12.65 9.95
C LYS A 97 -35.62 14.08 10.15
N VAL A 98 -34.72 15.05 10.18
CA VAL A 98 -35.03 16.49 10.32
C VAL A 98 -35.03 17.22 8.97
N GLY A 99 -34.90 16.47 7.85
CA GLY A 99 -35.03 17.01 6.49
C GLY A 99 -33.74 17.05 5.66
N LEU A 100 -32.63 16.48 6.15
CA LEU A 100 -31.42 16.33 5.31
C LEU A 100 -31.68 15.30 4.19
N PRO A 101 -31.38 15.62 2.91
CA PRO A 101 -31.47 14.64 1.84
C PRO A 101 -30.56 13.43 2.09
N ILE A 102 -31.09 12.22 1.87
CA ILE A 102 -30.36 10.96 2.13
C ILE A 102 -29.02 10.93 1.39
N PHE A 103 -28.99 11.36 0.13
CA PHE A 103 -27.76 11.43 -0.66
C PHE A 103 -26.70 12.30 0.02
N VAL A 104 -27.08 13.49 0.48
CA VAL A 104 -26.16 14.43 1.12
C VAL A 104 -25.65 13.85 2.45
N GLY A 105 -26.53 13.26 3.25
CA GLY A 105 -26.15 12.57 4.49
C GLY A 105 -25.16 11.42 4.27
N ALA A 106 -25.38 10.60 3.24
CA ALA A 106 -24.50 9.49 2.90
C ALA A 106 -23.11 9.99 2.44
N VAL A 107 -23.06 11.01 1.59
CA VAL A 107 -21.80 11.61 1.12
C VAL A 107 -20.98 12.16 2.28
N PHE A 108 -21.60 12.92 3.18
CA PHE A 108 -20.90 13.46 4.34
C PHE A 108 -20.46 12.37 5.31
N THR A 109 -21.32 11.38 5.59
CA THR A 109 -20.95 10.25 6.45
C THR A 109 -19.71 9.55 5.92
N LEU A 110 -19.71 9.20 4.64
CA LEU A 110 -18.61 8.47 4.01
C LEU A 110 -17.32 9.30 3.97
N GLY A 111 -17.40 10.54 3.48
CA GLY A 111 -16.25 11.42 3.30
C GLY A 111 -15.59 11.81 4.62
N LEU A 112 -16.40 12.16 5.63
CA LEU A 112 -15.88 12.50 6.95
C LEU A 112 -15.35 11.28 7.70
N ALA A 113 -16.02 10.13 7.60
CA ALA A 113 -15.53 8.91 8.22
C ALA A 113 -14.18 8.47 7.64
N TYR A 114 -13.98 8.62 6.31
CA TYR A 114 -12.67 8.39 5.69
C TYR A 114 -11.60 9.34 6.23
N ASN A 115 -11.87 10.65 6.25
CA ASN A 115 -10.90 11.66 6.64
C ASN A 115 -10.50 11.49 8.13
N VAL A 116 -11.48 11.31 9.01
CA VAL A 116 -11.22 11.01 10.43
C VAL A 116 -10.41 9.73 10.57
N ALA A 117 -10.79 8.65 9.88
CA ALA A 117 -10.09 7.38 9.99
C ALA A 117 -8.66 7.40 9.41
N ALA A 118 -8.37 8.28 8.45
CA ALA A 118 -7.04 8.44 7.86
C ALA A 118 -6.04 9.13 8.80
N VAL A 119 -6.52 9.95 9.73
CA VAL A 119 -5.66 10.68 10.69
C VAL A 119 -5.40 9.87 11.97
N VAL A 120 -6.20 8.84 12.26
CA VAL A 120 -6.02 8.00 13.45
C VAL A 120 -4.75 7.14 13.36
N LYS A 121 -3.78 7.44 14.24
CA LYS A 121 -2.54 6.69 14.35
C LYS A 121 -2.81 5.22 14.72
N GLY A 122 -2.12 4.32 14.05
CA GLY A 122 -2.22 2.88 14.29
C GLY A 122 -3.43 2.21 13.61
N ASN A 123 -4.32 2.96 12.96
CA ASN A 123 -5.44 2.35 12.25
C ASN A 123 -4.96 1.34 11.18
N ILE A 124 -5.63 0.18 11.15
CA ILE A 124 -5.42 -0.86 10.15
C ILE A 124 -5.89 -0.41 8.78
N SER A 125 -7.03 0.30 8.71
CA SER A 125 -7.59 0.75 7.44
C SER A 125 -8.67 1.81 7.60
N SER A 126 -8.62 2.86 6.78
CA SER A 126 -9.66 3.88 6.74
C SER A 126 -11.03 3.30 6.30
N TYR A 127 -11.04 2.18 5.58
CA TYR A 127 -12.27 1.50 5.17
C TYR A 127 -13.11 1.04 6.36
N VAL A 128 -12.50 0.71 7.51
CA VAL A 128 -13.25 0.27 8.69
C VAL A 128 -14.19 1.37 9.19
N GLY A 129 -13.71 2.61 9.28
CA GLY A 129 -14.54 3.76 9.67
C GLY A 129 -15.59 4.13 8.62
N MET A 130 -15.23 4.04 7.33
CA MET A 130 -16.18 4.29 6.22
C MET A 130 -17.36 3.31 6.24
N ILE A 131 -17.06 2.01 6.32
CA ILE A 131 -18.07 0.96 6.29
C ILE A 131 -18.93 1.02 7.56
N SER A 132 -18.32 1.21 8.75
CA SER A 132 -19.10 1.35 9.98
C SER A 132 -20.02 2.58 9.94
N GLY A 133 -19.55 3.70 9.37
CA GLY A 133 -20.36 4.90 9.22
C GLY A 133 -21.52 4.72 8.26
N ILE A 134 -21.29 4.19 7.06
CA ILE A 134 -22.37 3.94 6.09
C ILE A 134 -23.37 2.91 6.64
N GLU A 135 -22.89 1.81 7.22
CA GLU A 135 -23.77 0.76 7.72
C GLU A 135 -24.68 1.29 8.84
N MET A 136 -24.14 2.11 9.73
CA MET A 136 -24.93 2.78 10.77
C MET A 136 -25.87 3.84 10.20
N PHE A 137 -25.43 4.61 9.20
CA PHE A 137 -26.28 5.57 8.49
C PHE A 137 -27.48 4.90 7.81
N ASP A 138 -27.25 3.81 7.07
CA ASP A 138 -28.32 3.06 6.39
C ASP A 138 -29.33 2.50 7.39
N GLN A 139 -28.85 2.00 8.53
CA GLN A 139 -29.73 1.55 9.63
C GLN A 139 -30.57 2.69 10.18
N MET A 140 -30.00 3.88 10.40
CA MET A 140 -30.74 5.05 10.87
C MET A 140 -31.77 5.56 9.85
N VAL A 141 -31.44 5.53 8.56
CA VAL A 141 -32.36 5.95 7.50
C VAL A 141 -33.57 5.01 7.43
N ARG A 142 -33.40 3.71 7.66
CA ARG A 142 -34.48 2.71 7.64
C ARG A 142 -35.47 2.83 8.80
N LEU A 143 -35.12 3.48 9.90
CA LEU A 143 -36.05 3.67 11.03
C LEU A 143 -37.16 4.66 10.65
N GLU A 144 -38.44 4.30 10.77
CA GLU A 144 -39.54 5.19 10.36
C GLU A 144 -39.62 6.48 11.21
N PHE A 145 -39.43 6.39 12.53
CA PHE A 145 -39.36 7.53 13.47
C PHE A 145 -38.43 7.24 14.66
N LEU A 146 -37.87 8.30 15.27
CA LEU A 146 -37.18 8.20 16.57
C LEU A 146 -38.25 8.08 17.67
N GLY A 147 -38.61 6.84 18.02
CA GLY A 147 -39.56 6.55 19.09
C GLY A 147 -39.01 6.80 20.50
N GLN A 148 -39.83 6.51 21.53
CA GLN A 148 -39.39 6.57 22.93
C GLN A 148 -38.22 5.61 23.24
N GLU A 149 -38.02 4.57 22.42
CA GLU A 149 -36.95 3.57 22.55
C GLU A 149 -35.74 3.83 21.61
N TRP A 150 -35.56 5.06 21.13
CA TRP A 150 -34.48 5.43 20.19
C TRP A 150 -33.07 4.97 20.64
N LEU A 151 -32.83 4.90 21.95
CA LEU A 151 -31.56 4.42 22.49
C LEU A 151 -31.33 2.93 22.18
N GLN A 152 -32.38 2.10 22.23
CA GLN A 152 -32.29 0.67 21.90
C GLN A 152 -32.15 0.45 20.38
N ASP A 153 -32.87 1.24 19.59
CA ASP A 153 -32.80 1.22 18.12
C ASP A 153 -31.40 1.56 17.60
N ILE A 154 -30.65 2.39 18.34
CA ILE A 154 -29.25 2.75 18.04
C ILE A 154 -28.27 1.76 18.68
N ALA A 155 -28.44 1.45 19.97
CA ALA A 155 -27.48 0.66 20.73
C ALA A 155 -27.43 -0.80 20.27
N GLY A 156 -28.56 -1.38 19.84
CA GLY A 156 -28.61 -2.76 19.36
C GLY A 156 -27.76 -2.98 18.10
N PRO A 157 -27.98 -2.21 17.01
CA PRO A 157 -27.17 -2.31 15.80
C PRO A 157 -25.72 -1.85 15.99
N ALA A 158 -25.48 -0.72 16.67
CA ALA A 158 -24.13 -0.25 16.96
C ALA A 158 -23.35 -1.28 17.81
N GLY A 159 -23.99 -1.88 18.81
CA GLY A 159 -23.44 -2.95 19.62
C GLY A 159 -23.13 -4.22 18.83
N ARG A 160 -24.00 -4.61 17.89
CA ARG A 160 -23.75 -5.73 16.97
C ARG A 160 -22.54 -5.49 16.07
N LEU A 161 -22.41 -4.29 15.50
CA LEU A 161 -21.25 -3.93 14.67
C LEU A 161 -19.96 -3.92 15.50
N PHE A 162 -20.00 -3.28 16.67
CA PHE A 162 -18.86 -3.22 17.57
C PHE A 162 -18.42 -4.63 18.01
N TYR A 163 -19.36 -5.44 18.52
CA TYR A 163 -19.06 -6.80 18.94
C TYR A 163 -18.58 -7.67 17.78
N GLY A 164 -19.23 -7.60 16.62
CA GLY A 164 -18.87 -8.37 15.43
C GLY A 164 -17.46 -8.06 14.95
N THR A 165 -17.08 -6.78 14.86
CA THR A 165 -15.73 -6.39 14.42
C THR A 165 -14.65 -6.77 15.43
N PHE A 166 -14.89 -6.61 16.74
CA PHE A 166 -13.93 -7.02 17.77
C PHE A 166 -13.79 -8.54 17.88
N PHE A 167 -14.90 -9.27 17.80
CA PHE A 167 -14.88 -10.72 17.77
C PHE A 167 -14.09 -11.24 16.56
N ALA A 168 -14.32 -10.64 15.39
CA ALA A 168 -13.56 -10.92 14.18
C ALA A 168 -12.06 -10.59 14.32
N LEU A 169 -11.72 -9.47 14.94
CA LEU A 169 -10.33 -9.12 15.25
C LEU A 169 -9.66 -10.19 16.11
N LEU A 170 -10.34 -10.64 17.17
CA LEU A 170 -9.83 -11.67 18.08
C LEU A 170 -9.67 -13.02 17.35
N LEU A 171 -10.65 -13.43 16.56
CA LEU A 171 -10.57 -14.67 15.78
C LEU A 171 -9.44 -14.63 14.77
N GLY A 172 -9.31 -13.54 14.01
CA GLY A 172 -8.21 -13.32 13.08
C GLY A 172 -6.87 -13.45 13.77
N TRP A 173 -6.71 -12.79 14.91
CA TRP A 173 -5.48 -12.86 15.71
C TRP A 173 -5.16 -14.28 16.18
N VAL A 174 -6.15 -15.01 16.73
CA VAL A 174 -5.98 -16.41 17.16
C VAL A 174 -5.53 -17.29 15.99
N VAL A 175 -6.18 -17.17 14.83
CA VAL A 175 -5.80 -17.92 13.62
C VAL A 175 -4.36 -17.59 13.21
N GLY A 176 -4.02 -16.31 13.12
CA GLY A 176 -2.69 -15.85 12.73
C GLY A 176 -1.60 -16.35 13.68
N VAL A 177 -1.85 -16.29 14.99
CA VAL A 177 -0.93 -16.81 16.02
C VAL A 177 -0.78 -18.32 15.91
N VAL A 178 -1.87 -19.09 15.85
CA VAL A 178 -1.83 -20.55 15.78
C VAL A 178 -1.11 -21.03 14.52
N VAL A 179 -1.52 -20.52 13.35
CA VAL A 179 -0.91 -20.89 12.07
C VAL A 179 0.55 -20.41 12.00
N GLY A 180 0.85 -19.23 12.55
CA GLY A 180 2.20 -18.70 12.67
C GLY A 180 3.09 -19.59 13.53
N ILE A 181 2.59 -20.05 14.69
CA ILE A 181 3.30 -20.99 15.58
C ILE A 181 3.62 -22.28 14.82
N VAL A 182 2.62 -22.89 14.19
CA VAL A 182 2.78 -24.11 13.40
C VAL A 182 3.84 -23.90 12.31
N THR A 183 3.70 -22.84 11.53
CA THR A 183 4.66 -22.50 10.45
C THR A 183 6.07 -22.31 10.98
N ARG A 184 6.22 -21.65 12.15
CA ARG A 184 7.51 -21.40 12.76
C ARG A 184 8.20 -22.68 13.23
N LEU A 185 7.47 -23.71 13.63
CA LEU A 185 8.04 -25.01 14.02
C LEU A 185 8.69 -25.75 12.84
N PHE A 186 8.18 -25.55 11.62
CA PHE A 186 8.71 -26.17 10.40
C PHE A 186 9.81 -25.34 9.71
N LEU A 187 10.06 -24.11 10.15
CA LEU A 187 11.12 -23.27 9.61
C LEU A 187 12.46 -23.56 10.33
N PRO A 188 13.56 -23.82 9.60
CA PRO A 188 14.87 -24.05 10.23
C PRO A 188 15.30 -22.83 11.06
N ARG A 189 15.96 -23.07 12.19
CA ARG A 189 16.53 -22.03 13.08
C ARG A 189 17.51 -21.16 12.29
N GLY A 190 17.04 -20.07 11.70
CA GLY A 190 17.86 -19.29 10.78
C GLY A 190 17.13 -18.45 9.73
N TYR A 191 15.79 -18.44 9.67
CA TYR A 191 15.06 -17.36 8.98
C TYR A 191 15.21 -16.07 9.82
N ARG A 192 16.40 -15.49 9.74
CA ARG A 192 16.99 -14.60 10.75
C ARG A 192 17.02 -13.14 10.33
N TYR A 193 16.45 -12.76 9.21
CA TYR A 193 16.64 -11.40 8.70
C TYR A 193 15.38 -10.82 8.09
N LEU A 194 15.04 -9.60 8.50
CA LEU A 194 14.16 -8.63 7.79
C LEU A 194 14.58 -8.37 6.33
N LYS A 195 15.65 -9.03 5.86
CA LYS A 195 16.13 -9.06 4.48
C LYS A 195 15.48 -10.16 3.62
N SER A 196 14.59 -10.98 4.17
CA SER A 196 13.90 -12.04 3.42
C SER A 196 13.00 -11.45 2.33
N ALA A 197 13.15 -11.93 1.09
CA ALA A 197 12.32 -11.56 -0.06
C ALA A 197 10.82 -11.91 0.11
N ALA A 198 10.42 -12.51 1.23
CA ALA A 198 9.04 -12.71 1.62
C ALA A 198 8.36 -11.42 2.12
N TYR A 199 9.15 -10.40 2.52
CA TYR A 199 8.68 -9.08 2.93
C TYR A 199 9.29 -8.00 2.04
N SER A 200 8.57 -6.90 1.85
CA SER A 200 9.08 -5.77 1.10
C SER A 200 10.24 -5.14 1.90
N GLN A 201 11.47 -5.21 1.39
CA GLN A 201 12.65 -4.71 2.10
C GLN A 201 12.52 -3.20 2.40
N PRO A 202 13.19 -2.68 3.45
CA PRO A 202 13.27 -1.24 3.71
C PRO A 202 13.88 -0.49 2.52
N LEU A 203 13.45 0.75 2.26
CA LEU A 203 13.89 1.55 1.10
C LEU A 203 15.42 1.66 0.97
N TRP A 204 16.13 1.81 2.08
CA TRP A 204 17.60 1.87 2.12
C TRP A 204 18.32 0.53 1.83
N MET A 205 17.57 -0.58 1.77
CA MET A 205 18.09 -1.91 1.40
C MET A 205 17.62 -2.36 0.01
N ARG A 206 16.65 -1.67 -0.59
CA ARG A 206 16.22 -1.94 -1.97
C ARG A 206 17.27 -1.41 -2.92
N SER A 207 17.52 -2.13 -4.01
CA SER A 207 18.37 -1.59 -5.07
C SER A 207 17.71 -0.33 -5.65
N PHE A 208 18.50 0.62 -6.13
CA PHE A 208 17.97 1.83 -6.80
C PHE A 208 16.95 1.47 -7.90
N SER A 209 17.22 0.39 -8.65
CA SER A 209 16.32 -0.16 -9.66
C SER A 209 14.95 -0.58 -9.12
N ASP A 210 14.90 -1.22 -7.95
CA ASP A 210 13.64 -1.65 -7.31
C ASP A 210 12.81 -0.47 -6.77
N VAL A 211 13.45 0.63 -6.38
CA VAL A 211 12.76 1.84 -5.86
C VAL A 211 12.25 2.72 -6.99
N VAL A 212 13.07 2.90 -8.03
CA VAL A 212 12.75 3.71 -9.21
C VAL A 212 11.87 2.94 -10.21
N HIS A 213 11.59 1.65 -9.94
CA HIS A 213 10.88 0.76 -10.85
C HIS A 213 11.54 0.75 -12.24
N LEU A 214 12.88 0.81 -12.27
CA LEU A 214 13.64 0.50 -13.47
C LEU A 214 13.40 -0.99 -13.73
N GLY A 215 12.43 -1.30 -14.59
CA GLY A 215 12.16 -2.67 -15.01
C GLY A 215 13.44 -3.33 -15.54
N ASP A 216 13.43 -4.66 -15.63
CA ASP A 216 14.54 -5.44 -16.20
C ASP A 216 14.90 -5.03 -17.65
N ASP A 217 14.06 -4.19 -18.28
CA ASP A 217 14.17 -3.68 -19.64
C ASP A 217 14.66 -2.23 -19.76
N ARG A 218 15.01 -1.55 -18.65
CA ARG A 218 15.50 -0.16 -18.65
C ARG A 218 16.93 -0.06 -18.15
N VAL A 219 17.70 0.83 -18.77
CA VAL A 219 19.11 1.09 -18.43
C VAL A 219 19.31 2.56 -18.10
N LEU A 220 20.21 2.81 -17.14
CA LEU A 220 20.73 4.13 -16.81
C LEU A 220 22.02 4.34 -17.59
N LEU A 221 22.10 5.44 -18.33
CA LEU A 221 23.22 5.77 -19.19
C LEU A 221 23.61 7.23 -18.96
N GLN A 222 24.91 7.51 -18.87
CA GLN A 222 25.45 8.86 -18.92
C GLN A 222 26.11 9.04 -20.28
N VAL A 223 25.66 10.04 -21.04
CA VAL A 223 26.16 10.34 -22.39
C VAL A 223 26.51 11.81 -22.51
N GLU A 224 27.66 12.06 -23.13
CA GLU A 224 28.10 13.39 -23.52
C GLU A 224 27.52 13.74 -24.90
N ILE A 225 27.00 14.96 -25.02
CA ILE A 225 26.44 15.50 -26.25
C ILE A 225 27.57 16.10 -27.08
N GLY A 226 27.82 15.52 -28.26
CA GLY A 226 28.77 16.08 -29.22
C GLY A 226 28.26 17.37 -29.86
N ASP A 227 29.19 18.18 -30.37
CA ASP A 227 28.89 19.45 -31.05
C ASP A 227 27.97 19.29 -32.27
N ASP A 228 28.10 18.16 -32.99
CA ASP A 228 27.30 17.82 -34.18
C ASP A 228 26.04 17.00 -33.85
N SER A 229 25.64 16.93 -32.58
CA SER A 229 24.47 16.17 -32.15
C SER A 229 23.17 16.83 -32.65
N PRO A 230 22.22 16.09 -33.26
CA PRO A 230 20.90 16.61 -33.58
C PRO A 230 20.08 17.01 -32.34
N LEU A 231 20.53 16.65 -31.14
CA LEU A 231 19.90 17.05 -29.89
C LEU A 231 20.43 18.40 -29.37
N ALA A 232 21.58 18.86 -29.87
CA ALA A 232 22.19 20.10 -29.43
C ALA A 232 21.34 21.32 -29.85
N TYR A 233 21.30 22.33 -28.99
CA TYR A 233 20.55 23.58 -29.17
C TYR A 233 19.03 23.43 -29.22
N HIS A 234 18.49 22.23 -28.95
CA HIS A 234 17.06 21.97 -28.90
C HIS A 234 16.58 21.77 -27.45
N SER A 235 15.32 22.16 -27.20
CA SER A 235 14.68 21.90 -25.92
C SER A 235 14.31 20.43 -25.75
N LEU A 236 14.28 19.93 -24.52
CA LEU A 236 13.88 18.54 -24.26
C LEU A 236 12.50 18.19 -24.82
N ALA A 237 11.58 19.16 -24.85
CA ALA A 237 10.27 18.99 -25.47
C ALA A 237 10.34 18.84 -27.00
N GLU A 238 11.22 19.59 -27.66
CA GLU A 238 11.42 19.52 -29.12
C GLU A 238 12.11 18.23 -29.56
N THR A 239 13.03 17.71 -28.76
CA THR A 239 13.81 16.51 -29.11
C THR A 239 12.99 15.21 -29.17
N GLY A 240 11.76 15.19 -28.65
CA GLY A 240 10.90 14.00 -28.67
C GLY A 240 11.42 12.81 -27.85
N LEU A 241 12.53 12.95 -27.11
CA LEU A 241 13.22 11.87 -26.40
C LEU A 241 12.26 11.06 -25.50
N GLY A 242 11.38 11.75 -24.78
CA GLY A 242 10.41 11.12 -23.88
C GLY A 242 9.22 10.47 -24.61
N SER A 243 8.65 11.15 -25.62
CA SER A 243 7.44 10.72 -26.31
C SER A 243 7.71 9.65 -27.38
N GLU A 244 8.84 9.73 -28.08
CA GLU A 244 9.15 8.87 -29.24
C GLU A 244 10.06 7.70 -28.86
N LEU A 245 11.07 7.96 -28.02
CA LEU A 245 12.08 6.96 -27.65
C LEU A 245 11.89 6.39 -26.24
N GLY A 246 10.96 6.94 -25.46
CA GLY A 246 10.72 6.54 -24.08
C GLY A 246 11.90 6.84 -23.15
N VAL A 247 12.76 7.80 -23.54
CA VAL A 247 13.94 8.23 -22.79
C VAL A 247 13.51 9.27 -21.75
N GLN A 248 13.84 9.01 -20.49
CA GLN A 248 13.64 9.94 -19.40
C GLN A 248 14.98 10.57 -19.01
N VAL A 249 15.10 11.88 -19.18
CA VAL A 249 16.28 12.63 -18.75
C VAL A 249 16.15 12.94 -17.25
N LEU A 250 17.13 12.51 -16.47
CA LEU A 250 17.17 12.68 -15.01
C LEU A 250 17.96 13.94 -14.61
N SER A 251 19.09 14.18 -15.26
CA SER A 251 19.88 15.40 -15.06
C SER A 251 20.69 15.78 -16.29
N ILE A 252 21.02 17.07 -16.36
CA ILE A 252 21.93 17.68 -17.33
C ILE A 252 23.11 18.23 -16.53
N ILE A 253 24.27 17.61 -16.67
CA ILE A 253 25.50 18.05 -16.00
C ILE A 253 26.25 18.96 -16.96
N ARG A 254 26.41 20.23 -16.57
CA ARG A 254 27.24 21.22 -17.25
C ARG A 254 28.49 21.45 -16.42
N SER A 255 29.59 21.83 -17.07
CA SER A 255 30.90 22.04 -16.41
C SER A 255 30.87 22.93 -15.16
N ALA A 256 29.88 23.83 -15.04
CA ALA A 256 29.72 24.74 -13.90
C ALA A 256 28.43 24.56 -13.09
N ASP A 257 27.43 23.80 -13.56
CA ASP A 257 26.13 23.66 -12.90
C ASP A 257 25.41 22.36 -13.30
N GLU A 258 24.61 21.80 -12.39
CA GLU A 258 23.81 20.59 -12.65
C GLU A 258 22.32 20.93 -12.60
N VAL A 259 21.62 20.67 -13.70
CA VAL A 259 20.17 20.78 -13.75
C VAL A 259 19.57 19.42 -13.40
N ILE A 260 19.07 19.31 -12.16
CA ILE A 260 18.39 18.11 -11.66
C ILE A 260 16.91 18.16 -12.04
N SER A 261 16.38 17.05 -12.58
CA SER A 261 14.99 16.92 -13.04
C SER A 261 14.60 18.01 -14.06
N PRO A 262 15.26 18.04 -15.23
CA PRO A 262 15.04 19.07 -16.23
C PRO A 262 13.59 19.02 -16.76
N ARG A 263 13.06 20.19 -17.08
CA ARG A 263 11.73 20.41 -17.66
C ARG A 263 11.82 20.42 -19.18
N GLY A 264 10.69 20.27 -19.86
CA GLY A 264 10.64 20.28 -21.32
C GLY A 264 11.23 21.54 -21.99
N ALA A 265 11.26 22.68 -21.28
CA ALA A 265 11.82 23.93 -21.77
C ALA A 265 13.36 24.00 -21.65
N ASP A 266 14.00 23.06 -20.95
CA ASP A 266 15.45 23.07 -20.79
C ASP A 266 16.12 22.67 -22.11
N VAL A 267 17.03 23.52 -22.56
CA VAL A 267 17.77 23.37 -23.82
C VAL A 267 19.03 22.55 -23.57
N ILE A 268 19.27 21.55 -24.41
CA ILE A 268 20.50 20.76 -24.40
C ILE A 268 21.59 21.55 -25.12
N LEU A 269 22.76 21.68 -24.52
CA LEU A 269 23.92 22.33 -25.13
C LEU A 269 24.98 21.28 -25.50
N PRO A 270 25.85 21.58 -26.48
CA PRO A 270 27.04 20.77 -26.70
C PRO A 270 27.89 20.63 -25.44
N LEU A 271 28.55 19.48 -25.30
CA LEU A 271 29.35 19.09 -24.13
C LEU A 271 28.53 18.87 -22.84
N ASP A 272 27.21 19.05 -22.86
CA ASP A 272 26.36 18.64 -21.74
C ASP A 272 26.44 17.12 -21.57
N GLN A 273 26.52 16.67 -20.32
CA GLN A 273 26.39 15.24 -20.00
C GLN A 273 24.98 14.96 -19.52
N LEU A 274 24.24 14.17 -20.28
CA LEU A 274 22.88 13.75 -19.94
C LEU A 274 22.92 12.44 -19.18
N VAL A 275 22.30 12.42 -18.00
CA VAL A 275 21.99 11.20 -17.26
C VAL A 275 20.57 10.80 -17.63
N VAL A 276 20.43 9.68 -18.33
CA VAL A 276 19.16 9.25 -18.92
C VAL A 276 18.80 7.82 -18.53
N VAL A 277 17.50 7.58 -18.36
CA VAL A 277 16.90 6.26 -18.23
C VAL A 277 16.17 5.95 -19.52
N LEU A 278 16.47 4.83 -20.15
CA LEU A 278 15.86 4.44 -21.42
C LEU A 278 15.63 2.93 -21.51
N PRO A 279 14.72 2.47 -22.38
CA PRO A 279 14.62 1.06 -22.73
C PRO A 279 15.96 0.54 -23.27
N ALA A 280 16.38 -0.64 -22.84
CA ALA A 280 17.64 -1.28 -23.26
C ALA A 280 17.73 -1.46 -24.79
N ALA A 281 16.59 -1.59 -25.47
CA ALA A 281 16.51 -1.66 -26.93
C ALA A 281 16.95 -0.36 -27.62
N GLN A 282 16.78 0.80 -26.98
CA GLN A 282 17.06 2.13 -27.55
C GLN A 282 18.48 2.63 -27.25
N THR A 283 19.31 1.84 -26.56
CA THR A 283 20.67 2.27 -26.15
C THR A 283 21.56 2.62 -27.34
N LYS A 284 21.50 1.87 -28.44
CA LYS A 284 22.29 2.17 -29.63
C LYS A 284 21.85 3.48 -30.29
N THR A 285 20.54 3.64 -30.48
CA THR A 285 19.93 4.86 -31.04
C THR A 285 20.30 6.09 -30.22
N MET A 286 20.26 5.99 -28.89
CA MET A 286 20.66 7.10 -28.01
C MET A 286 22.13 7.47 -28.21
N ILE A 287 23.04 6.49 -28.24
CA ILE A 287 24.48 6.74 -28.45
C ILE A 287 24.76 7.34 -29.84
N GLU A 288 24.00 6.95 -30.86
CA GLU A 288 24.11 7.53 -32.21
C GLU A 288 23.64 8.99 -32.24
N LEU A 289 22.50 9.28 -31.60
CA LEU A 289 21.95 10.62 -31.48
C LEU A 289 22.87 11.55 -30.68
N THR A 290 23.62 11.07 -29.68
CA THR A 290 24.53 11.94 -28.93
C THR A 290 25.89 12.16 -29.59
N LYS A 291 26.35 11.25 -30.47
CA LYS A 291 27.68 11.32 -31.08
C LYS A 291 27.76 12.13 -32.37
N GLY A 292 26.63 12.48 -32.98
CA GLY A 292 26.60 13.20 -34.25
C GLY A 292 27.17 12.38 -35.41
N ARG A 293 26.34 11.53 -36.04
CA ARG A 293 26.57 11.12 -37.44
C ARG A 293 25.27 11.03 -38.21
N VAL A 294 25.18 11.89 -39.22
CA VAL A 294 24.27 11.78 -40.36
C VAL A 294 24.70 10.57 -41.20
N LYS A 295 23.75 9.70 -41.54
CA LYS A 295 23.82 8.85 -42.73
C LYS A 295 22.59 9.12 -43.58
N ASP A 296 22.72 10.12 -44.44
CA ASP A 296 22.05 10.14 -45.73
C ASP A 296 23.02 9.50 -46.72
N GLU A 297 22.60 8.41 -47.34
CA GLU A 297 22.93 8.11 -48.74
C GLU A 297 21.97 7.02 -49.22
N GLN A 298 20.94 7.48 -49.95
CA GLN A 298 20.41 6.77 -51.10
C GLN A 298 21.50 6.72 -52.19
N ILE A 299 21.52 5.58 -52.90
CA ILE A 299 22.31 5.20 -54.09
C ILE A 299 23.67 4.55 -53.78
#